data_AF-A0A1V3MY34-F1
#
_entry.id   AF-A0A1V3MY34-F1
#
_cell.length_a   1.000
_cell.length_b   1.000
_cell.length_c   1.000
_cell.angle_alpha   90.00
_cell.angle_beta   90.00
_cell.angle_gamma   90.00
#
_symmetry.space_group_name_H-M   'P 1'
#
loop_
_entity.id
_entity.type
_entity.pdbx_description
1 polymer ?
#
loop_
_entity_poly.entity_id
_entity_poly.type
_entity_poly.pdbx_seq_one_letter_code
_entity_poly.pdbx_strand_id
1 'polypeptide(L)'
;MSASLFFTACQSPSPENFFGKVVLNTNLIADFAPERFGKRLEQETVEFADIPSSKKSGDEAQKSVEIKIQTVEKALKDINELHVSDEDAKALKEKSISLFEKVLPVYKNEYTAYAKLCDTKGSAEEKQKLLEKIQKDHMPEIDKVFDEVYALGKAYAEKHNLNVNWGN
;
A
#
# COMPACT_ATOMS: atom_id res chain seq x y z
N MET A 1 -1.61 -52.31 -13.40
CA MET A 1 -2.05 -50.92 -13.64
C MET A 1 -1.45 -50.08 -12.54
N SER A 2 -0.33 -49.41 -12.80
CA SER A 2 0.26 -48.49 -11.82
C SER A 2 -0.51 -47.18 -11.89
N ALA A 3 -1.25 -46.87 -10.83
CA ALA A 3 -1.86 -45.56 -10.64
C ALA A 3 -0.74 -44.58 -10.28
N SER A 4 -0.27 -43.82 -11.27
CA SER A 4 0.58 -42.66 -11.04
C SER A 4 -0.26 -41.57 -10.36
N LEU A 5 -0.06 -41.39 -9.06
CA LEU A 5 -0.53 -40.24 -8.31
C LEU A 5 0.21 -39.01 -8.83
N PHE A 6 -0.46 -38.18 -9.63
CA PHE A 6 0.00 -36.82 -9.90
C PHE A 6 -0.16 -36.00 -8.61
N PHE A 7 0.88 -35.98 -7.79
CA PHE A 7 1.04 -34.90 -6.83
C PHE A 7 1.31 -33.63 -7.64
N THR A 8 0.27 -32.83 -7.89
CA THR A 8 0.47 -31.40 -8.14
C THR A 8 1.00 -30.81 -6.83
N ALA A 9 2.30 -30.96 -6.59
CA ALA A 9 2.97 -30.21 -5.54
C ALA A 9 2.64 -28.73 -5.80
N CYS A 10 2.08 -28.03 -4.81
CA CYS A 10 1.93 -26.58 -4.84
C CYS A 10 3.32 -25.99 -5.13
N GLN A 11 3.59 -25.62 -6.39
CA GLN A 11 4.87 -25.07 -6.77
C GLN A 11 4.97 -23.68 -6.14
N SER A 12 6.04 -23.46 -5.38
CA SER A 12 6.36 -22.11 -4.90
C SER A 12 6.50 -21.16 -6.10
N PRO A 13 6.11 -19.88 -5.93
CA PRO A 13 6.27 -18.89 -7.00
C PRO A 13 7.75 -18.75 -7.41
N SER A 14 8.00 -18.31 -8.64
CA SER A 14 9.36 -17.90 -9.02
C SER A 14 9.83 -16.73 -8.13
N PRO A 15 11.15 -16.56 -7.92
CA PRO A 15 11.67 -15.44 -7.14
C PRO A 15 11.17 -14.07 -7.63
N GLU A 16 11.03 -13.87 -8.94
CA GLU A 16 10.53 -12.62 -9.53
C GLU A 16 9.06 -12.37 -9.19
N ASN A 17 8.21 -13.39 -9.30
CA ASN A 17 6.78 -13.27 -9.01
C ASN A 17 6.56 -13.03 -7.51
N PHE A 18 7.28 -13.76 -6.67
CA PHE A 18 7.29 -13.54 -5.23
C PHE A 18 7.72 -12.10 -4.89
N PHE A 19 8.88 -11.68 -5.40
CA PHE A 19 9.41 -10.34 -5.16
C PHE A 19 8.48 -9.24 -5.65
N GLY A 20 7.84 -9.41 -6.81
CA GLY A 20 6.86 -8.47 -7.33
C GLY A 20 5.66 -8.29 -6.41
N LYS A 21 5.11 -9.39 -5.90
CA LYS A 21 3.95 -9.34 -5.01
C LYS A 21 4.27 -8.84 -3.61
N VAL A 22 5.47 -9.11 -3.09
CA VAL A 22 5.82 -8.85 -1.69
C VAL A 22 6.59 -7.55 -1.51
N VAL A 23 7.46 -7.20 -2.45
CA VAL A 23 8.29 -5.99 -2.38
C VAL A 23 7.78 -4.90 -3.30
N LEU A 24 7.58 -5.17 -4.59
CA LEU A 24 7.18 -4.11 -5.53
C LEU A 24 5.78 -3.56 -5.26
N ASN A 25 4.87 -4.37 -4.69
CA ASN A 25 3.56 -3.90 -4.26
C ASN A 25 3.62 -2.82 -3.17
N THR A 26 4.73 -2.65 -2.44
CA THR A 26 4.88 -1.52 -1.51
C THR A 26 4.79 -0.17 -2.24
N ASN A 27 5.04 -0.13 -3.56
CA ASN A 27 4.81 1.06 -4.38
C ASN A 27 3.33 1.49 -4.47
N LEU A 28 2.38 0.58 -4.20
CA LEU A 28 0.95 0.89 -4.17
C LEU A 28 0.61 1.93 -3.07
N ILE A 29 1.47 2.01 -2.07
CA ILE A 29 1.37 2.93 -0.92
C ILE A 29 2.52 3.94 -0.87
N ALA A 30 3.25 4.16 -1.98
CA ALA A 30 4.36 5.11 -2.05
C ALA A 30 3.97 6.57 -1.80
N ASP A 31 2.68 6.88 -1.84
CA ASP A 31 2.13 8.19 -1.50
C ASP A 31 1.61 8.30 -0.07
N PHE A 32 1.66 7.23 0.74
CA PHE A 32 0.96 7.11 2.04
C PHE A 32 1.27 8.21 3.06
N ALA A 33 2.43 8.86 3.02
CA ALA A 33 2.79 9.91 3.97
C ALA A 33 1.74 11.05 3.99
N PRO A 34 1.36 11.57 5.17
CA PRO A 34 0.27 12.53 5.30
C PRO A 34 0.51 13.82 4.53
N GLU A 35 1.74 14.31 4.40
CA GLU A 35 1.99 15.52 3.58
C GLU A 35 1.74 15.28 2.09
N ARG A 36 1.97 14.05 1.61
CA ARG A 36 1.88 13.69 0.21
C ARG A 36 0.46 13.25 -0.16
N PHE A 37 -0.10 12.28 0.55
CA PHE A 37 -1.45 11.81 0.27
C PHE A 37 -2.50 12.87 0.61
N GLY A 38 -2.35 13.57 1.74
CA GLY A 38 -3.26 14.64 2.14
C GLY A 38 -3.35 15.75 1.09
N LYS A 39 -2.19 16.20 0.58
CA LYS A 39 -2.12 17.17 -0.51
C LYS A 39 -2.75 16.64 -1.80
N ARG A 40 -2.50 15.38 -2.15
CA ARG A 40 -3.13 14.75 -3.33
C ARG A 40 -4.65 14.78 -3.20
N LEU A 41 -5.20 14.36 -2.07
CA LEU A 41 -6.65 14.34 -1.83
C LEU A 41 -7.28 15.73 -1.94
N GLU A 42 -6.61 16.78 -1.44
CA GLU A 42 -7.09 18.16 -1.63
C GLU A 42 -7.08 18.60 -3.09
N GLN A 43 -6.06 18.20 -3.85
CA GLN A 43 -5.97 18.53 -5.27
C GLN A 43 -7.09 17.88 -6.10
N GLU A 44 -7.58 16.71 -5.70
CA GLU A 44 -8.70 16.04 -6.39
C GLU A 44 -10.01 16.85 -6.32
N THR A 45 -10.15 17.77 -5.35
CA THR A 45 -11.38 18.55 -5.11
C THR A 45 -11.31 20.00 -5.62
N VAL A 46 -10.19 20.40 -6.24
CA VAL A 46 -10.03 21.75 -6.77
C VAL A 46 -10.91 21.94 -8.02
N GLU A 47 -11.73 22.98 -7.96
CA GLU A 47 -12.55 23.48 -9.07
C GLU A 47 -11.99 24.82 -9.57
N PHE A 48 -12.02 25.04 -10.88
CA PHE A 48 -11.64 26.30 -11.52
C PHE A 48 -12.88 26.89 -12.20
N ALA A 49 -13.22 28.14 -11.84
CA ALA A 49 -14.43 28.82 -12.32
C ALA A 49 -14.55 28.84 -13.85
N ASP A 50 -13.41 29.01 -14.53
CA ASP A 50 -13.34 29.15 -15.99
C ASP A 50 -13.16 27.80 -16.72
N ILE A 51 -13.09 26.67 -16.00
CA ILE A 51 -12.92 25.33 -16.57
C ILE A 51 -14.11 24.46 -16.16
N PRO A 52 -15.18 24.38 -16.97
CA PRO A 52 -16.38 23.59 -16.63
C PRO A 52 -16.11 22.11 -16.33
N SER A 53 -15.09 21.51 -16.97
CA SER A 53 -14.68 20.12 -16.73
C SER A 53 -13.99 19.89 -15.39
N SER A 54 -13.64 20.95 -14.66
CA SER A 54 -13.10 20.85 -13.30
C SER A 54 -14.16 20.70 -12.23
N LYS A 55 -15.45 20.87 -12.56
CA LYS A 55 -16.56 20.72 -11.60
C LYS A 55 -16.56 19.31 -11.00
N LYS A 56 -16.76 19.27 -9.69
CA LYS A 56 -16.67 18.06 -8.87
C LYS A 56 -18.04 17.63 -8.36
N SER A 57 -18.20 16.32 -8.19
CA SER A 57 -19.39 15.67 -7.63
C SER A 57 -19.42 15.75 -6.11
N GLY A 58 -18.31 16.10 -5.47
CA GLY A 58 -18.19 16.20 -4.02
C GLY A 58 -17.95 14.84 -3.36
N ASP A 59 -17.26 13.94 -4.05
CA ASP A 59 -16.87 12.61 -3.56
C ASP A 59 -15.53 12.11 -4.12
N GLU A 60 -14.75 12.99 -4.76
CA GLU A 60 -13.52 12.64 -5.47
C GLU A 60 -12.40 12.21 -4.55
N ALA A 61 -12.23 12.89 -3.41
CA ALA A 61 -11.26 12.48 -2.42
C ALA A 61 -11.67 11.14 -1.81
N GLN A 62 -12.96 10.96 -1.49
CA GLN A 62 -13.48 9.70 -0.95
C GLN A 62 -13.27 8.52 -1.92
N LYS A 63 -13.56 8.69 -3.22
CA LYS A 63 -13.29 7.67 -4.25
C LYS A 63 -11.80 7.34 -4.36
N SER A 64 -10.94 8.35 -4.26
CA SER A 64 -9.49 8.14 -4.27
C SER A 64 -9.02 7.28 -3.09
N VAL A 65 -9.58 7.48 -1.90
CA VAL A 65 -9.30 6.64 -0.73
C VAL A 65 -9.88 5.24 -0.90
N GLU A 66 -11.09 5.09 -1.42
CA GLU A 66 -11.72 3.79 -1.67
C GLU A 66 -10.87 2.92 -2.62
N ILE A 67 -10.36 3.51 -3.72
CA ILE A 67 -9.45 2.81 -4.64
C ILE A 67 -8.19 2.33 -3.91
N LYS A 68 -7.63 3.14 -3.00
CA LYS A 68 -6.46 2.74 -2.20
C LYS A 68 -6.79 1.59 -1.26
N ILE A 69 -7.93 1.64 -0.57
CA ILE A 69 -8.42 0.55 0.28
C ILE A 69 -8.52 -0.75 -0.52
N GLN A 70 -9.23 -0.74 -1.65
CA GLN A 70 -9.41 -1.93 -2.50
C GLN A 70 -8.08 -2.48 -3.01
N THR A 71 -7.16 -1.58 -3.39
CA THR A 71 -5.82 -1.95 -3.87
C THR A 71 -4.99 -2.62 -2.78
N VAL A 72 -5.01 -2.08 -1.57
CA VAL A 72 -4.30 -2.65 -0.40
C VAL A 72 -4.92 -3.99 0.02
N GLU A 73 -6.26 -4.10 0.06
CA GLU A 73 -6.94 -5.34 0.38
C GLU A 73 -6.60 -6.45 -0.62
N LYS A 74 -6.58 -6.11 -1.92
CA LYS A 74 -6.15 -7.05 -2.95
C LYS A 74 -4.69 -7.46 -2.76
N ALA A 75 -3.79 -6.53 -2.49
CA ALA A 75 -2.37 -6.84 -2.25
C ALA A 75 -2.20 -7.78 -1.05
N LEU A 76 -2.89 -7.51 0.07
CA LEU A 76 -2.90 -8.38 1.25
C LEU A 76 -3.38 -9.79 0.92
N LYS A 77 -4.50 -9.90 0.20
CA LYS A 77 -5.03 -11.19 -0.22
C LYS A 77 -4.01 -11.95 -1.08
N ASP A 78 -3.48 -11.29 -2.12
CA ASP A 78 -2.55 -11.88 -3.07
C ASP A 78 -1.25 -12.34 -2.39
N ILE A 79 -0.77 -11.61 -1.38
CA ILE A 79 0.42 -11.98 -0.60
C ILE A 79 0.10 -13.15 0.34
N ASN A 80 -1.03 -13.12 1.04
CA ASN A 80 -1.43 -14.19 1.96
C ASN A 80 -1.54 -15.55 1.27
N GLU A 81 -2.05 -15.57 0.04
CA GLU A 81 -2.18 -16.78 -0.80
C GLU A 81 -0.84 -17.33 -1.32
N LEU A 82 0.29 -16.64 -1.13
CA LEU A 82 1.60 -17.14 -1.53
C LEU A 82 2.08 -18.30 -0.66
N HIS A 83 2.38 -19.44 -1.27
CA HIS A 83 3.03 -20.56 -0.62
C HIS A 83 4.54 -20.49 -0.80
N VAL A 84 5.27 -20.24 0.29
CA VAL A 84 6.74 -20.16 0.32
C VAL A 84 7.32 -21.19 1.26
N SER A 85 8.46 -21.78 0.86
CA SER A 85 9.15 -22.84 1.61
C SER A 85 10.50 -22.39 2.20
N ASP A 86 11.13 -21.37 1.62
CA ASP A 86 12.38 -20.74 2.09
C ASP A 86 12.11 -19.78 3.27
N GLU A 87 12.99 -19.79 4.27
CA GLU A 87 12.82 -18.98 5.50
C GLU A 87 12.97 -17.48 5.24
N ASP A 88 13.84 -17.05 4.33
CA ASP A 88 14.00 -15.63 3.98
C ASP A 88 12.74 -15.11 3.28
N ALA A 89 12.15 -15.92 2.40
CA ALA A 89 10.88 -15.63 1.74
C ALA A 89 9.72 -15.57 2.75
N LYS A 90 9.71 -16.42 3.78
CA LYS A 90 8.71 -16.34 4.86
C LYS A 90 8.84 -15.03 5.63
N ALA A 91 10.05 -14.70 6.09
CA ALA A 91 10.29 -13.47 6.84
C ALA A 91 9.92 -12.21 6.03
N LEU A 92 10.31 -12.16 4.75
CA LEU A 92 9.97 -11.04 3.87
C LEU A 92 8.46 -10.96 3.60
N LYS A 93 7.78 -12.10 3.38
CA LYS A 93 6.32 -12.16 3.25
C LYS A 93 5.62 -11.60 4.49
N GLU A 94 6.02 -12.05 5.68
CA GLU A 94 5.43 -11.61 6.95
C GLU A 94 5.59 -10.11 7.18
N LYS A 95 6.76 -9.55 6.87
CA LYS A 95 6.99 -8.10 6.99
C LYS A 95 6.15 -7.28 6.02
N SER A 96 5.99 -7.76 4.78
CA SER A 96 5.12 -7.11 3.80
C SER A 96 3.65 -7.15 4.23
N ILE A 97 3.17 -8.29 4.75
CA ILE A 97 1.83 -8.38 5.35
C ILE A 97 1.67 -7.37 6.47
N SER A 98 2.63 -7.32 7.40
CA SER A 98 2.59 -6.39 8.53
C SER A 98 2.52 -4.93 8.09
N LEU A 99 3.24 -4.55 7.03
CA LEU A 99 3.17 -3.21 6.44
C LEU A 99 1.76 -2.90 5.95
N PHE A 100 1.17 -3.78 5.13
CA PHE A 100 -0.15 -3.56 4.58
C PHE A 100 -1.26 -3.60 5.65
N GLU A 101 -1.13 -4.45 6.67
CA GLU A 101 -2.06 -4.49 7.81
C GLU A 101 -1.99 -3.22 8.68
N LYS A 102 -0.86 -2.53 8.72
CA LYS A 102 -0.72 -1.25 9.44
C LYS A 102 -1.31 -0.07 8.65
N VAL A 103 -1.13 -0.02 7.33
CA VAL A 103 -1.66 1.08 6.51
C VAL A 103 -3.16 0.99 6.25
N LEU A 104 -3.71 -0.23 6.13
CA LEU A 104 -5.12 -0.43 5.76
C LEU A 104 -6.11 0.22 6.75
N PRO A 105 -5.94 0.10 8.08
CA PRO A 105 -6.80 0.79 9.03
C PRO A 105 -6.73 2.31 8.91
N VAL A 106 -5.55 2.87 8.62
CA VAL A 106 -5.38 4.32 8.46
C VAL A 106 -6.11 4.83 7.21
N TYR A 107 -6.06 4.07 6.12
CA TYR A 107 -6.89 4.37 4.95
C TYR A 107 -8.37 4.34 5.28
N LYS A 108 -8.83 3.27 5.95
CA LYS A 108 -10.25 3.08 6.29
C LYS A 108 -10.79 4.14 7.25
N ASN A 109 -9.95 4.66 8.14
CA ASN A 109 -10.34 5.58 9.20
C ASN A 109 -9.90 7.01 8.89
N GLU A 110 -8.68 7.39 9.28
CA GLU A 110 -8.21 8.77 9.25
C GLU A 110 -8.23 9.38 7.84
N TYR A 111 -7.80 8.64 6.81
CA TYR A 111 -7.85 9.16 5.44
C TYR A 111 -9.27 9.22 4.87
N THR A 112 -10.16 8.28 5.19
CA THR A 112 -11.59 8.41 4.83
C THR A 112 -12.20 9.66 5.47
N ALA A 113 -11.90 9.93 6.74
CA ALA A 113 -12.38 11.13 7.43
C ALA A 113 -11.81 12.41 6.80
N TYR A 114 -10.51 12.41 6.47
CA TYR A 114 -9.85 13.53 5.82
C TYR A 114 -10.42 13.80 4.42
N ALA A 115 -10.62 12.74 3.63
CA ALA A 115 -11.21 12.82 2.30
C ALA A 115 -12.62 13.44 2.35
N LYS A 116 -13.45 13.01 3.30
CA LYS A 116 -14.76 13.63 3.52
C LYS A 116 -14.65 15.13 3.78
N LEU A 117 -13.71 15.57 4.62
CA LEU A 117 -13.48 17.00 4.86
C LEU A 117 -12.98 17.74 3.60
N CYS A 118 -12.24 17.07 2.72
CA CYS A 118 -11.83 17.65 1.43
C CYS A 118 -13.04 17.89 0.54
N ASP A 119 -13.88 16.88 0.40
CA ASP A 119 -15.06 16.90 -0.47
C ASP A 119 -16.13 17.88 0.05
N THR A 120 -16.32 17.97 1.37
CA THR A 120 -17.31 18.86 2.00
C THR A 120 -16.78 20.27 2.30
N LYS A 121 -15.55 20.59 1.90
CA LYS A 121 -14.88 21.88 2.19
C LYS A 121 -14.84 22.19 3.70
N GLY A 122 -14.57 21.16 4.52
CA GLY A 122 -14.38 21.25 5.96
C GLY A 122 -13.17 22.12 6.36
N SER A 123 -13.08 22.46 7.64
CA SER A 123 -12.10 23.45 8.11
C SER A 123 -10.65 22.96 7.99
N ALA A 124 -9.73 23.89 7.76
CA ALA A 124 -8.30 23.60 7.72
C ALA A 124 -7.78 23.02 9.04
N GLU A 125 -8.35 23.45 10.18
CA GLU A 125 -7.97 22.95 11.50
C GLU A 125 -8.33 21.47 11.69
N GLU A 126 -9.53 21.05 11.27
CA GLU A 126 -9.96 19.64 11.36
C GLU A 126 -9.14 18.73 10.45
N LYS A 127 -8.86 19.19 9.23
CA LYS A 127 -8.00 18.49 8.28
C LYS A 127 -6.58 18.31 8.83
N GLN A 128 -5.98 19.38 9.34
CA GLN A 128 -4.64 19.36 9.90
C GLN A 128 -4.54 18.41 11.10
N LYS A 129 -5.53 18.40 12.00
CA LYS A 129 -5.58 17.48 13.14
C LYS A 129 -5.53 16.01 12.73
N LEU A 130 -6.22 15.64 11.64
CA LEU A 130 -6.17 14.26 11.12
C LEU A 130 -4.80 13.91 10.55
N LEU A 131 -4.18 14.80 9.76
CA LEU A 131 -2.85 14.56 9.20
C LEU A 131 -1.77 14.47 10.29
N GLU A 132 -1.82 15.35 11.30
CA GLU A 132 -0.90 15.31 12.45
C GLU A 132 -1.08 14.03 13.26
N LYS A 133 -2.32 13.57 13.42
CA LYS A 133 -2.60 12.29 14.07
C LYS A 133 -1.94 11.13 13.31
N ILE A 134 -2.09 11.08 11.99
CA ILE A 134 -1.44 10.04 11.16
C ILE A 134 0.08 10.11 11.32
N GLN A 135 0.64 11.32 11.21
CA GLN A 135 2.08 11.55 11.33
C GLN A 135 2.65 11.09 12.68
N LYS A 136 1.93 11.37 13.76
CA LYS A 136 2.40 11.09 15.12
C LYS A 136 2.17 9.64 15.54
N ASP A 137 0.98 9.12 15.27
CA ASP A 137 0.52 7.87 15.87
C ASP A 137 0.86 6.65 14.99
N HIS A 138 0.97 6.82 13.67
CA HIS A 138 1.09 5.71 12.73
C HIS A 138 2.42 5.67 11.97
N MET A 139 2.92 6.83 11.50
CA MET A 139 4.10 6.86 10.63
C MET A 139 5.36 6.23 11.24
N PRO A 140 5.74 6.43 12.52
CA PRO A 140 7.00 5.89 13.04
C PRO A 140 7.13 4.37 12.91
N GLU A 141 6.03 3.65 13.15
CA GLU A 141 6.01 2.20 13.05
C GLU A 141 5.85 1.73 11.59
N ILE A 142 5.12 2.48 10.76
CA ILE A 142 4.98 2.18 9.33
C ILE A 142 6.33 2.34 8.61
N ASP A 143 7.05 3.43 8.85
CA ASP A 143 8.36 3.70 8.27
C ASP A 143 9.36 2.62 8.67
N LYS A 144 9.38 2.25 9.96
CA LYS A 144 10.21 1.15 10.45
C LYS A 144 9.94 -0.16 9.70
N VAL A 145 8.67 -0.53 9.53
CA VAL A 145 8.32 -1.79 8.85
C VAL A 145 8.63 -1.69 7.35
N PHE A 146 8.45 -0.52 6.74
CA PHE A 146 8.84 -0.27 5.36
C PHE A 146 10.35 -0.48 5.15
N ASP A 147 11.18 0.10 6.03
CA ASP A 147 12.63 -0.09 6.02
C ASP A 147 13.03 -1.56 6.19
N GLU A 148 12.34 -2.30 7.05
CA GLU A 148 12.55 -3.74 7.23
C GLU A 148 12.20 -4.54 5.95
N VAL A 149 11.08 -4.24 5.29
CA VAL A 149 10.71 -4.85 4.00
C VAL A 149 11.75 -4.52 2.93
N TYR A 150 12.22 -3.27 2.88
CA TYR A 150 13.20 -2.81 1.91
C TYR A 150 14.56 -3.51 2.10
N ALA A 151 15.04 -3.62 3.34
CA ALA A 151 16.28 -4.31 3.67
C ALA A 151 16.22 -5.81 3.33
N LEU A 152 15.14 -6.50 3.73
CA LEU A 152 14.92 -7.90 3.40
C LEU A 152 14.76 -8.10 1.88
N GLY A 153 14.08 -7.18 1.20
CA GLY A 153 13.92 -7.18 -0.24
C GLY A 153 15.26 -7.11 -0.98
N LYS A 154 16.16 -6.22 -0.55
CA LYS A 154 17.52 -6.14 -1.10
C LYS A 154 18.28 -7.45 -0.96
N ALA A 155 18.30 -8.02 0.25
CA ALA A 155 18.97 -9.29 0.51
C ALA A 155 18.38 -10.43 -0.35
N TYR A 156 17.05 -10.49 -0.48
CA TYR A 156 16.37 -11.48 -1.32
C TYR A 156 16.74 -11.30 -2.80
N ALA A 157 16.69 -10.06 -3.31
CA ALA A 157 17.04 -9.77 -4.69
C ALA A 157 18.48 -10.18 -5.03
N GLU A 158 19.44 -9.89 -4.14
CA GLU A 158 20.84 -10.29 -4.30
C GLU A 158 20.99 -11.81 -4.31
N LYS A 159 20.43 -12.51 -3.32
CA LYS A 159 20.48 -13.99 -3.21
C LYS A 159 19.92 -14.68 -4.46
N HIS A 160 18.89 -14.09 -5.07
CA HIS A 160 18.20 -14.65 -6.23
C HIS A 160 18.63 -14.05 -7.58
N ASN A 161 19.67 -13.19 -7.60
CA ASN A 161 20.19 -12.52 -8.80
C ASN A 161 19.12 -11.72 -9.57
N LEU A 162 18.21 -11.07 -8.84
CA LEU A 162 17.17 -10.24 -9.42
C LEU A 162 17.73 -8.87 -9.84
N ASN A 163 17.48 -8.46 -11.07
CA ASN A 163 17.86 -7.14 -11.56
C ASN A 163 16.83 -6.09 -11.13
N VAL A 164 17.03 -5.48 -9.95
CA VAL A 164 16.12 -4.50 -9.36
C VAL A 164 16.75 -3.11 -9.37
N ASN A 165 16.00 -2.12 -9.88
CA ASN A 165 16.36 -0.71 -9.72
C ASN A 165 15.70 -0.15 -8.47
N TRP A 166 16.52 0.30 -7.52
CA TRP A 166 16.08 0.79 -6.21
C TRP A 166 15.83 2.30 -6.14
N GLY A 167 16.01 3.03 -7.26
CA GLY A 167 15.70 4.46 -7.35
C GLY A 167 16.57 5.32 -6.43
N ASN A 168 17.88 5.37 -6.71
CA ASN A 168 18.78 6.37 -6.12
C ASN A 168 18.54 7.77 -6.70
#